data_AF-A0A9D5S6I4-F1
#
_entry.id   AF-A0A9D5S6I4-F1
#
_cell.length_a   1.000
_cell.length_b   1.000
_cell.length_c   1.000
_cell.angle_alpha   90.00
_cell.angle_beta   90.00
_cell.angle_gamma   90.00
#
_symmetry.space_group_name_H-M   'P 1'
#
loop_
_entity.id
_entity.type
_entity.pdbx_description
1 polymer ?
#
loop_
_entity_poly.entity_id
_entity_poly.type
_entity_poly.pdbx_seq_one_letter_code
_entity_poly.pdbx_strand_id
1 'polypeptide(L)'
;MMELIINIFSLIGSLALFLYGMKTMSEGLEKFAGDRLRSILAAMTKNRVMGVLTGVLITALIQSSSATTVMVVSFVNAGLMTLGQSIGVIMGANIGTTVTAWIISAVGFKVNIAAFAIPLLAIGMPLIFSGKGNRKSIGEFIFGFSFLFMGLSFLQEAATAMNIGDMVAGMLAHVPQDSFFTIILFVIVGALVTMIVQASAATMAITLMLFGMHIPGFGFEQAAALAMGQNIGTTITAFMASLTANTQARRAALAHMFFNVFGVVVFLIVFYPACDAVSWVVENLMGGGNDLFKLSAFHTAFNIINTLLLIGFVKQIEMLVCRVLPMKEQDEDYRLKFISGGLLSTAELSIMEAQKEIQNFAERCHRMFGFVTDLMQTEDEVVFNKTFSRIEKYENITDSMEMEIAAYLNKVSEGRLSDASKAQIQKMLRQISELESIGDSVYNLGRTLNRYRQNCHDTFTDTQLQHMHTMLGLVDGALVEMQKRIAAPVSRPTTSYNIENEINNYRTQLKNQNLHDVNSGLYGYQLGVFYVDFISECEKLGDYVINVVQAGKSLNTDSLLSAT
;
A
#
# COMPACT_ATOMS: atom_id res chain seq x y z
N MET A 1 -4.68 -35.48 -33.45
CA MET A 1 -3.60 -34.67 -32.84
C MET A 1 -3.60 -33.24 -33.37
N MET A 2 -3.52 -33.00 -34.69
CA MET A 2 -3.59 -31.64 -35.27
C MET A 2 -4.88 -30.90 -34.91
N GLU A 3 -6.04 -31.56 -35.03
CA GLU A 3 -7.35 -30.97 -34.70
C GLU A 3 -7.50 -30.59 -33.22
N LEU A 4 -7.02 -31.45 -32.32
CA LEU A 4 -6.96 -31.15 -30.89
C LEU A 4 -6.09 -29.92 -30.60
N ILE A 5 -4.93 -29.82 -31.25
CA ILE A 5 -4.03 -28.68 -31.10
C ILE A 5 -4.71 -27.40 -31.61
N ILE A 6 -5.35 -27.44 -32.78
CA ILE A 6 -6.10 -26.31 -33.34
C ILE A 6 -7.19 -25.89 -32.36
N ASN A 7 -7.98 -26.82 -31.82
CA ASN A 7 -9.07 -26.51 -30.91
C ASN A 7 -8.58 -25.89 -29.59
N ILE A 8 -7.45 -26.36 -29.04
CA ILE A 8 -6.82 -25.75 -27.85
C ILE A 8 -6.36 -24.32 -28.15
N PHE A 9 -5.70 -24.09 -29.28
CA PHE A 9 -5.29 -22.73 -29.67
C PHE A 9 -6.49 -21.83 -29.97
N SER A 10 -7.56 -22.37 -30.56
CA SER A 10 -8.81 -21.64 -30.77
C SER A 10 -9.43 -21.23 -29.44
N LEU A 11 -9.46 -22.11 -28.42
CA LEU A 11 -9.96 -21.77 -27.09
C LEU A 11 -9.14 -20.63 -26.45
N ILE A 12 -7.81 -20.76 -26.46
CA ILE A 12 -6.88 -19.74 -25.91
C ILE A 12 -7.01 -18.42 -26.68
N GLY A 13 -7.04 -18.47 -28.01
CA GLY A 13 -7.17 -17.31 -28.88
C GLY A 13 -8.51 -16.60 -28.70
N SER A 14 -9.60 -17.35 -28.54
CA SER A 14 -10.93 -16.80 -28.26
C SER A 14 -10.98 -16.11 -26.90
N LEU A 15 -10.36 -16.70 -25.88
CA LEU A 15 -10.22 -16.08 -24.57
C LEU A 15 -9.37 -14.81 -24.63
N ALA A 16 -8.27 -14.82 -25.37
CA ALA A 16 -7.42 -13.63 -25.57
C ALA A 16 -8.18 -12.50 -26.27
N LEU A 17 -8.98 -12.84 -27.30
CA LEU A 17 -9.84 -11.90 -28.01
C LEU A 17 -10.91 -11.29 -27.08
N PHE A 18 -11.56 -12.14 -26.27
CA PHE A 18 -12.53 -11.72 -25.26
C PHE A 18 -11.91 -10.76 -24.25
N LEU A 19 -10.74 -11.12 -23.69
CA LEU A 19 -10.01 -10.29 -22.72
C LEU A 19 -9.54 -8.97 -23.34
N TYR A 20 -9.07 -8.98 -24.58
CA TYR A 20 -8.69 -7.77 -25.31
C TYR A 20 -9.91 -6.86 -25.54
N GLY A 21 -11.04 -7.44 -25.95
CA GLY A 21 -12.29 -6.72 -26.09
C GLY A 21 -12.72 -6.04 -24.79
N MET A 22 -12.68 -6.75 -23.67
CA MET A 22 -12.95 -6.16 -22.36
C MET A 22 -11.96 -5.05 -21.99
N LYS A 23 -10.66 -5.26 -22.21
CA LYS A 23 -9.64 -4.23 -21.95
C LYS A 23 -9.91 -2.96 -22.75
N THR A 24 -10.10 -3.05 -24.06
CA THR A 24 -10.34 -1.89 -24.93
C THR A 24 -11.66 -1.20 -24.59
N MET A 25 -12.69 -1.98 -24.23
CA MET A 25 -13.97 -1.45 -23.76
C MET A 25 -13.80 -0.62 -22.48
N SER A 26 -13.06 -1.15 -21.50
CA SER A 26 -12.75 -0.46 -20.24
C SER A 26 -11.94 0.81 -20.46
N GLU A 27 -10.90 0.78 -21.29
CA GLU A 27 -10.11 1.97 -21.62
C GLU A 27 -10.96 3.06 -22.31
N GLY A 28 -11.90 2.66 -23.18
CA GLY A 28 -12.85 3.58 -23.82
C GLY A 28 -13.77 4.26 -22.79
N LEU A 29 -14.32 3.49 -21.83
CA LEU A 29 -15.12 4.02 -20.72
C LEU A 29 -14.30 4.94 -19.80
N GLU A 30 -13.07 4.54 -19.47
CA GLU A 30 -12.17 5.31 -18.60
C GLU A 30 -11.80 6.65 -19.24
N LYS A 31 -11.34 6.67 -20.50
CA LYS A 31 -11.00 7.90 -21.23
C LYS A 31 -12.22 8.81 -21.42
N PHE A 32 -13.40 8.22 -21.63
CA PHE A 32 -14.65 8.97 -21.70
C PHE A 32 -15.03 9.60 -20.35
N ALA A 33 -14.72 8.93 -19.23
CA ALA A 33 -14.92 9.44 -17.88
C ALA A 33 -13.93 10.56 -17.48
N GLY A 34 -12.77 10.67 -18.12
CA GLY A 34 -11.81 11.79 -18.04
C GLY A 34 -10.94 11.84 -16.76
N ASP A 35 -10.41 13.02 -16.42
CA ASP A 35 -9.46 13.29 -15.30
C ASP A 35 -10.04 13.12 -13.86
N ARG A 36 -11.07 12.30 -13.69
CA ARG A 36 -11.76 12.09 -12.41
C ARG A 36 -10.92 11.32 -11.38
N LEU A 37 -9.70 10.89 -11.69
CA LEU A 37 -8.83 10.17 -10.76
C LEU A 37 -8.59 10.96 -9.45
N ARG A 38 -8.44 12.30 -9.52
CA ARG A 38 -8.32 13.15 -8.32
C ARG A 38 -9.62 13.25 -7.51
N SER A 39 -10.79 13.30 -8.17
CA SER A 39 -12.07 13.34 -7.48
C SER A 39 -12.46 11.99 -6.88
N ILE A 40 -12.04 10.90 -7.52
CA ILE A 40 -12.16 9.52 -7.03
C ILE A 40 -11.35 9.36 -5.74
N LEU A 41 -10.07 9.76 -5.73
CA LEU A 41 -9.24 9.74 -4.51
C LEU A 41 -9.84 10.59 -3.39
N ALA A 42 -10.39 11.77 -3.71
CA ALA A 42 -11.04 12.64 -2.72
C ALA A 42 -12.38 12.07 -2.19
N ALA A 43 -13.12 11.31 -3.00
CA ALA A 43 -14.36 10.68 -2.59
C ALA A 43 -14.12 9.44 -1.71
N MET A 44 -13.05 8.69 -1.96
CA MET A 44 -12.67 7.47 -1.23
C MET A 44 -12.39 7.71 0.25
N THR A 45 -11.97 8.93 0.63
CA THR A 45 -11.48 9.24 1.99
C THR A 45 -12.57 9.75 2.93
N LYS A 46 -13.78 10.03 2.45
CA LYS A 46 -14.81 10.75 3.24
C LYS A 46 -15.49 9.90 4.33
N ASN A 47 -15.91 8.68 4.00
CA ASN A 47 -16.46 7.69 4.95
C ASN A 47 -16.54 6.29 4.30
N ARG A 48 -16.82 5.26 5.09
CA ARG A 48 -16.89 3.86 4.62
C ARG A 48 -17.91 3.61 3.50
N VAL A 49 -19.06 4.28 3.51
CA VAL A 49 -20.09 4.12 2.46
C VAL A 49 -19.61 4.73 1.15
N MET A 50 -18.98 5.91 1.22
CA MET A 50 -18.33 6.51 0.05
C MET A 50 -17.18 5.64 -0.46
N GLY A 51 -16.43 4.97 0.44
CA GLY A 51 -15.43 3.97 0.07
C GLY A 51 -16.04 2.85 -0.77
N VAL A 52 -17.15 2.24 -0.30
CA VAL A 52 -17.89 1.21 -1.04
C VAL A 52 -18.39 1.72 -2.39
N LEU A 53 -19.10 2.85 -2.41
CA LEU A 53 -19.62 3.41 -3.67
C LEU A 53 -18.50 3.72 -4.67
N THR A 54 -17.35 4.18 -4.18
CA THR A 54 -16.20 4.45 -5.05
C THR A 54 -15.60 3.16 -5.58
N GLY A 55 -15.47 2.11 -4.75
CA GLY A 55 -15.05 0.78 -5.21
C GLY A 55 -16.00 0.20 -6.27
N VAL A 56 -17.32 0.31 -6.06
CA VAL A 56 -18.34 -0.10 -7.04
C VAL A 56 -18.10 0.62 -8.36
N LEU A 57 -17.99 1.96 -8.31
CA LEU A 57 -17.84 2.78 -9.50
C LEU A 57 -16.54 2.48 -10.25
N ILE A 58 -15.41 2.43 -9.56
CA ILE A 58 -14.11 2.15 -10.18
C ILE A 58 -14.13 0.77 -10.82
N THR A 59 -14.55 -0.26 -10.09
CA THR A 59 -14.54 -1.62 -10.64
C THR A 59 -15.58 -1.80 -11.74
N ALA A 60 -16.74 -1.15 -11.67
CA ALA A 60 -17.71 -1.16 -12.76
C ALA A 60 -17.19 -0.45 -14.03
N LEU A 61 -16.39 0.61 -13.89
CA LEU A 61 -15.81 1.32 -15.03
C LEU A 61 -14.61 0.56 -15.62
N ILE A 62 -13.70 0.09 -14.77
CA ILE A 62 -12.48 -0.64 -15.17
C ILE A 62 -12.83 -2.09 -15.59
N GLN A 63 -13.94 -2.64 -15.09
CA GLN A 63 -14.35 -4.05 -15.25
C GLN A 63 -13.32 -5.06 -14.70
N SER A 64 -12.47 -4.63 -13.76
CA SER A 64 -11.46 -5.49 -13.15
C SER A 64 -11.33 -5.22 -11.65
N SER A 65 -11.91 -6.11 -10.84
CA SER A 65 -11.71 -6.07 -9.38
C SER A 65 -10.28 -6.42 -9.01
N SER A 66 -9.61 -7.31 -9.74
CA SER A 66 -8.19 -7.61 -9.51
C SER A 66 -7.34 -6.35 -9.68
N ALA A 67 -7.53 -5.57 -10.74
CA ALA A 67 -6.81 -4.31 -10.93
C ALA A 67 -7.16 -3.27 -9.86
N THR A 68 -8.45 -3.16 -9.52
CA THR A 68 -8.92 -2.22 -8.48
C THR A 68 -8.32 -2.56 -7.11
N THR A 69 -8.30 -3.85 -6.74
CA THR A 69 -7.80 -4.30 -5.44
C THR A 69 -6.28 -4.25 -5.35
N VAL A 70 -5.56 -4.55 -6.44
CA VAL A 70 -4.11 -4.32 -6.53
C VAL A 70 -3.78 -2.84 -6.37
N MET A 71 -4.51 -1.95 -7.04
CA MET A 71 -4.35 -0.50 -6.87
C MET A 71 -4.59 -0.05 -5.42
N VAL A 72 -5.64 -0.58 -4.78
CA VAL A 72 -5.94 -0.33 -3.37
C VAL A 72 -4.79 -0.78 -2.46
N VAL A 73 -4.26 -1.98 -2.67
CA VAL A 73 -3.10 -2.50 -1.94
C VAL A 73 -1.88 -1.60 -2.15
N SER A 74 -1.61 -1.15 -3.37
CA SER A 74 -0.52 -0.22 -3.70
C SER A 74 -0.68 1.15 -3.02
N PHE A 75 -1.91 1.67 -2.91
CA PHE A 75 -2.16 2.92 -2.18
C PHE A 75 -2.02 2.78 -0.67
N VAL A 76 -2.35 1.63 -0.10
CA VAL A 76 -2.05 1.33 1.31
C VAL A 76 -0.53 1.22 1.51
N ASN A 77 0.17 0.57 0.58
CA ASN A 77 1.63 0.47 0.60
C ASN A 77 2.29 1.86 0.58
N ALA A 78 1.84 2.74 -0.31
CA ALA A 78 2.36 4.10 -0.44
C ALA A 78 1.89 5.08 0.65
N GLY A 79 1.13 4.62 1.66
CA GLY A 79 0.60 5.48 2.73
C GLY A 79 -0.50 6.46 2.30
N LEU A 80 -0.92 6.42 1.03
CA LEU A 80 -1.96 7.30 0.48
C LEU A 80 -3.37 6.94 0.98
N MET A 81 -3.55 5.74 1.54
CA MET A 81 -4.82 5.26 2.09
C MET A 81 -4.60 4.43 3.36
N THR A 82 -5.49 4.60 4.34
CA THR A 82 -5.50 3.78 5.56
C THR A 82 -6.07 2.39 5.30
N LEU A 83 -5.76 1.44 6.19
CA LEU A 83 -6.33 0.08 6.14
C LEU A 83 -7.86 0.09 6.25
N GLY A 84 -8.43 0.89 7.15
CA GLY A 84 -9.90 1.02 7.26
C GLY A 84 -10.56 1.56 5.98
N GLN A 85 -9.95 2.54 5.31
CA GLN A 85 -10.45 3.07 4.02
C GLN A 85 -10.35 2.03 2.91
N SER A 86 -9.25 1.27 2.85
CA SER A 86 -9.03 0.25 1.83
C SER A 86 -10.07 -0.86 1.88
N ILE A 87 -10.46 -1.30 3.09
CA ILE A 87 -11.50 -2.31 3.30
C ILE A 87 -12.82 -1.87 2.67
N GLY A 88 -13.23 -0.62 2.86
CA GLY A 88 -14.46 -0.09 2.26
C GLY A 88 -14.43 -0.12 0.73
N VAL A 89 -13.31 0.27 0.12
CA VAL A 89 -13.14 0.25 -1.34
C VAL A 89 -13.12 -1.18 -1.87
N ILE A 90 -12.46 -2.11 -1.19
CA ILE A 90 -12.42 -3.54 -1.55
C ILE A 90 -13.83 -4.15 -1.55
N MET A 91 -14.65 -3.86 -0.53
CA MET A 91 -16.05 -4.30 -0.49
C MET A 91 -16.84 -3.79 -1.70
N GLY A 92 -16.64 -2.53 -2.06
CA GLY A 92 -17.23 -1.93 -3.25
C GLY A 92 -16.77 -2.58 -4.55
N ALA A 93 -15.48 -2.87 -4.68
CA ALA A 93 -14.91 -3.51 -5.85
C ALA A 93 -15.59 -4.86 -6.16
N ASN A 94 -15.87 -5.66 -5.13
CA ASN A 94 -16.52 -6.96 -5.29
C ASN A 94 -17.98 -6.85 -5.78
N ILE A 95 -18.69 -5.79 -5.38
CA ILE A 95 -19.99 -5.47 -6.00
C ILE A 95 -19.79 -5.03 -7.46
N GLY A 96 -18.81 -4.16 -7.74
CA GLY A 96 -18.56 -3.65 -9.09
C GLY A 96 -18.25 -4.74 -10.12
N THR A 97 -17.59 -5.83 -9.72
CA THR A 97 -17.30 -7.01 -10.59
C THR A 97 -18.55 -7.62 -11.22
N THR A 98 -19.69 -7.53 -10.53
CA THR A 98 -20.95 -8.16 -10.96
C THR A 98 -21.49 -7.55 -12.25
N VAL A 99 -21.07 -6.32 -12.58
CA VAL A 99 -21.45 -5.63 -13.83
C VAL A 99 -21.02 -6.44 -15.06
N THR A 100 -19.87 -7.12 -15.00
CA THR A 100 -19.41 -7.97 -16.11
C THR A 100 -20.41 -9.09 -16.39
N ALA A 101 -20.89 -9.77 -15.33
CA ALA A 101 -21.87 -10.85 -15.47
C ALA A 101 -23.17 -10.35 -16.11
N TRP A 102 -23.63 -9.15 -15.73
CA TRP A 102 -24.80 -8.53 -16.34
C TRP A 102 -24.62 -8.16 -17.82
N ILE A 103 -23.46 -7.60 -18.19
CA ILE A 103 -23.14 -7.30 -19.59
C ILE A 103 -23.21 -8.59 -20.41
N ILE A 104 -22.63 -9.67 -19.89
CA ILE A 104 -22.62 -10.97 -20.57
C ILE A 104 -24.00 -11.62 -20.57
N SER A 105 -24.75 -11.62 -19.47
CA SER A 105 -26.05 -12.31 -19.43
C SER A 105 -27.14 -11.59 -20.22
N ALA A 106 -27.12 -10.25 -20.24
CA ALA A 106 -28.06 -9.41 -20.99
C ALA A 106 -27.89 -9.57 -22.49
N VAL A 107 -26.65 -9.77 -22.94
CA VAL A 107 -26.32 -9.75 -24.37
C VAL A 107 -25.87 -11.13 -24.85
N GLY A 108 -24.91 -11.76 -24.18
CA GLY A 108 -23.89 -12.70 -24.69
C GLY A 108 -24.29 -14.06 -25.25
N PHE A 109 -25.53 -14.53 -25.14
CA PHE A 109 -25.86 -15.91 -25.54
C PHE A 109 -27.23 -16.12 -26.21
N LYS A 110 -28.09 -15.09 -26.27
CA LYS A 110 -29.45 -15.20 -26.83
C LYS A 110 -29.59 -14.69 -28.26
N VAL A 111 -28.61 -13.92 -28.71
CA VAL A 111 -28.60 -13.30 -30.04
C VAL A 111 -27.35 -13.80 -30.72
N ASN A 112 -27.40 -14.02 -32.04
CA ASN A 112 -26.20 -14.25 -32.83
C ASN A 112 -25.39 -12.94 -32.83
N ILE A 113 -24.79 -12.57 -31.68
CA ILE A 113 -24.15 -11.26 -31.49
C ILE A 113 -22.90 -11.17 -32.33
N ALA A 114 -22.31 -12.29 -32.76
CA ALA A 114 -21.35 -12.28 -33.84
C ALA A 114 -21.89 -11.54 -35.09
N ALA A 115 -23.19 -11.68 -35.40
CA ALA A 115 -23.84 -10.96 -36.49
C ALA A 115 -23.98 -9.44 -36.23
N PHE A 116 -23.96 -8.98 -34.97
CA PHE A 116 -23.94 -7.56 -34.60
C PHE A 116 -22.52 -7.04 -34.33
N ALA A 117 -21.57 -7.90 -33.97
CA ALA A 117 -20.19 -7.54 -33.68
C ALA A 117 -19.50 -6.95 -34.92
N ILE A 118 -19.69 -7.56 -36.09
CA ILE A 118 -19.12 -7.04 -37.35
C ILE A 118 -19.72 -5.67 -37.73
N PRO A 119 -21.05 -5.46 -37.73
CA PRO A 119 -21.64 -4.12 -37.90
C PRO A 119 -21.19 -3.09 -36.87
N LEU A 120 -21.09 -3.47 -35.59
CA LEU A 120 -20.60 -2.57 -34.53
C LEU A 120 -19.13 -2.20 -34.76
N LEU A 121 -18.30 -3.13 -35.26
CA LEU A 121 -16.93 -2.82 -35.67
C LEU A 121 -16.87 -1.83 -36.83
N ALA A 122 -17.76 -1.96 -37.82
CA ALA A 122 -17.85 -1.01 -38.93
C ALA A 122 -18.18 0.41 -38.45
N ILE A 123 -18.89 0.55 -37.33
CA ILE A 123 -19.19 1.85 -36.69
C ILE A 123 -18.05 2.30 -35.76
N GLY A 124 -17.51 1.39 -34.96
CA GLY A 124 -16.47 1.68 -33.96
C GLY A 124 -15.13 2.07 -34.59
N MET A 125 -14.73 1.40 -35.68
CA MET A 125 -13.41 1.61 -36.29
C MET A 125 -13.21 3.04 -36.83
N PRO A 126 -14.15 3.64 -37.58
CA PRO A 126 -14.02 5.05 -38.01
C PRO A 126 -13.98 6.04 -36.83
N LEU A 127 -14.69 5.74 -35.74
CA LEU A 127 -14.72 6.61 -34.55
C LEU A 127 -13.38 6.63 -33.82
N ILE A 128 -12.64 5.51 -33.78
CA ILE A 128 -11.29 5.42 -33.18
C ILE A 128 -10.31 6.36 -33.89
N PHE A 129 -10.40 6.51 -35.20
CA PHE A 129 -9.55 7.41 -35.98
C PHE A 129 -10.02 8.87 -35.97
N SER A 130 -11.06 9.21 -35.21
CA SER A 130 -11.51 10.59 -35.09
C SER A 130 -10.48 11.45 -34.35
N GLY A 131 -10.19 12.65 -34.86
CA GLY A 131 -9.35 13.63 -34.16
C GLY A 131 -9.97 14.20 -32.88
N LYS A 132 -11.21 13.83 -32.51
CA LYS A 132 -11.88 14.25 -31.28
C LYS A 132 -11.80 13.15 -30.22
N GLY A 133 -11.20 13.46 -29.07
CA GLY A 133 -10.99 12.52 -27.96
C GLY A 133 -12.25 11.73 -27.55
N ASN A 134 -13.38 12.40 -27.33
CA ASN A 134 -14.62 11.72 -26.93
C ASN A 134 -15.15 10.73 -27.98
N ARG A 135 -15.00 11.04 -29.27
CA ARG A 135 -15.42 10.12 -30.34
C ARG A 135 -14.51 8.91 -30.41
N LYS A 136 -13.20 9.12 -30.23
CA LYS A 136 -12.22 8.04 -30.12
C LYS A 136 -12.57 7.10 -28.96
N SER A 137 -12.87 7.63 -27.78
CA SER A 137 -13.27 6.83 -26.61
C SER A 137 -14.55 6.03 -26.83
N ILE A 138 -15.57 6.62 -27.48
CA ILE A 138 -16.80 5.90 -27.87
C ILE A 138 -16.48 4.80 -28.90
N GLY A 139 -15.59 5.08 -29.86
CA GLY A 139 -15.11 4.11 -30.82
C GLY A 139 -14.39 2.93 -30.18
N GLU A 140 -13.48 3.20 -29.23
CA GLU A 140 -12.78 2.18 -28.44
C GLU A 140 -13.78 1.34 -27.62
N PHE A 141 -14.79 1.97 -27.01
CA PHE A 141 -15.85 1.25 -26.31
C PHE A 141 -16.61 0.29 -27.23
N ILE A 142 -17.12 0.77 -28.38
CA ILE A 142 -17.87 -0.06 -29.33
C ILE A 142 -17.00 -1.17 -29.92
N PHE A 143 -15.75 -0.87 -30.23
CA PHE A 143 -14.79 -1.85 -30.74
C PHE A 143 -14.50 -2.94 -29.71
N GLY A 144 -14.21 -2.56 -28.47
CA GLY A 144 -13.98 -3.50 -27.37
C GLY A 144 -15.21 -4.36 -27.09
N PHE A 145 -16.40 -3.75 -27.06
CA PHE A 145 -17.67 -4.46 -26.93
C PHE A 145 -17.85 -5.51 -28.03
N SER A 146 -17.53 -5.17 -29.28
CA SER A 146 -17.64 -6.10 -30.41
C SER A 146 -16.68 -7.30 -30.28
N PHE A 147 -15.42 -7.03 -29.90
CA PHE A 147 -14.39 -8.07 -29.72
C PHE A 147 -14.70 -8.97 -28.52
N LEU A 148 -15.28 -8.41 -27.46
CA LEU A 148 -15.75 -9.16 -26.29
C LEU A 148 -16.75 -10.24 -26.73
N PHE A 149 -17.82 -9.87 -27.44
CA PHE A 149 -18.84 -10.84 -27.85
C PHE A 149 -18.36 -11.80 -28.94
N MET A 150 -17.53 -11.32 -29.87
CA MET A 150 -16.91 -12.20 -30.88
C MET A 150 -16.02 -13.26 -30.21
N GLY A 151 -15.20 -12.85 -29.23
CA GLY A 151 -14.40 -13.77 -28.42
C GLY A 151 -15.25 -14.75 -27.62
N LEU A 152 -16.39 -14.31 -27.06
CA LEU A 152 -17.31 -15.19 -26.34
C LEU A 152 -17.96 -16.24 -27.27
N SER A 153 -18.38 -15.83 -28.48
CA SER A 153 -18.93 -16.74 -29.50
C SER A 153 -17.91 -17.80 -29.90
N PHE A 154 -16.68 -17.38 -30.25
CA PHE A 154 -15.61 -18.31 -30.62
C PHE A 154 -15.21 -19.21 -29.45
N LEU A 155 -15.30 -18.72 -28.21
CA LEU A 155 -15.04 -19.52 -27.02
C LEU A 155 -16.10 -20.61 -26.84
N GLN A 156 -17.38 -20.31 -27.06
CA GLN A 156 -18.47 -21.29 -27.05
C GLN A 156 -18.33 -22.31 -28.18
N GLU A 157 -17.97 -21.87 -29.39
CA GLU A 157 -17.73 -22.73 -30.56
C GLU A 157 -16.56 -23.68 -30.31
N ALA A 158 -15.42 -23.17 -29.81
CA ALA A 158 -14.25 -23.97 -29.48
C ALA A 158 -14.54 -24.98 -28.34
N ALA A 159 -15.29 -24.56 -27.32
CA ALA A 159 -15.70 -25.45 -26.23
C ALA A 159 -16.62 -26.58 -26.71
N THR A 160 -17.52 -26.28 -27.64
CA THR A 160 -18.41 -27.26 -28.27
C THR A 160 -17.62 -28.23 -29.15
N ALA A 161 -16.69 -27.73 -29.98
CA ALA A 161 -15.84 -28.55 -30.83
C ALA A 161 -14.91 -29.49 -30.04
N MET A 162 -14.56 -29.12 -28.81
CA MET A 162 -13.79 -29.97 -27.89
C MET A 162 -14.64 -30.93 -27.06
N ASN A 163 -15.97 -30.93 -27.23
CA ASN A 163 -16.92 -31.68 -26.40
C ASN A 163 -16.71 -31.44 -24.88
N ILE A 164 -16.39 -30.19 -24.50
CA ILE A 164 -16.19 -29.84 -23.07
C ILE A 164 -17.44 -30.15 -22.26
N GLY A 165 -18.64 -29.94 -22.85
CA GLY A 165 -19.91 -30.28 -22.20
C GLY A 165 -19.99 -31.75 -21.80
N ASP A 166 -19.69 -32.67 -22.72
CA ASP A 166 -19.71 -34.11 -22.45
C ASP A 166 -18.61 -34.54 -21.47
N MET A 167 -17.43 -33.92 -21.56
CA MET A 167 -16.33 -34.17 -20.62
C MET A 167 -16.71 -33.76 -19.19
N VAL A 168 -17.32 -32.59 -19.02
CA VAL A 168 -17.83 -32.12 -17.73
C VAL A 168 -18.98 -33.01 -17.26
N ALA A 169 -19.94 -33.36 -18.12
CA ALA A 169 -21.04 -34.27 -17.78
C ALA A 169 -20.52 -35.64 -17.31
N GLY A 170 -19.52 -36.21 -17.99
CA GLY A 170 -18.91 -37.47 -17.61
C GLY A 170 -18.18 -37.42 -16.25
N MET A 171 -17.52 -36.30 -15.95
CA MET A 171 -16.95 -36.06 -14.61
C MET A 171 -18.05 -35.98 -13.54
N LEU A 172 -19.14 -35.30 -13.84
CA LEU A 172 -20.26 -35.11 -12.91
C LEU A 172 -21.10 -36.36 -12.71
N ALA A 173 -21.19 -37.26 -13.70
CA ALA A 173 -21.95 -38.51 -13.57
C ALA A 173 -21.52 -39.40 -12.38
N HIS A 174 -20.29 -39.22 -11.88
CA HIS A 174 -19.74 -39.97 -10.75
C HIS A 174 -19.86 -39.23 -9.41
N VAL A 175 -20.45 -38.03 -9.41
CA VAL A 175 -20.60 -37.16 -8.24
C VAL A 175 -22.09 -37.08 -7.85
N PRO A 176 -22.44 -37.24 -6.56
CA PRO A 176 -23.83 -37.13 -6.12
C PRO A 176 -24.40 -35.73 -6.39
N GLN A 177 -25.34 -35.60 -7.32
CA GLN A 177 -25.80 -34.29 -7.82
C GLN A 177 -26.54 -33.47 -6.77
N ASP A 178 -27.32 -34.12 -5.90
CA ASP A 178 -28.14 -33.47 -4.87
C ASP A 178 -27.42 -33.34 -3.51
N SER A 179 -26.11 -33.59 -3.47
CA SER A 179 -25.34 -33.52 -2.23
C SER A 179 -24.78 -32.13 -2.00
N PHE A 180 -24.89 -31.64 -0.76
CA PHE A 180 -24.21 -30.42 -0.34
C PHE A 180 -22.67 -30.51 -0.49
N PHE A 181 -22.11 -31.72 -0.48
CA PHE A 181 -20.69 -31.94 -0.78
C PHE A 181 -20.32 -31.43 -2.19
N THR A 182 -21.20 -31.63 -3.16
CA THR A 182 -21.00 -31.19 -4.54
C THR A 182 -20.97 -29.67 -4.63
N ILE A 183 -21.82 -28.98 -3.88
CA ILE A 183 -21.80 -27.51 -3.76
C ILE A 183 -20.44 -27.03 -3.24
N ILE A 184 -19.93 -27.63 -2.16
CA ILE A 184 -18.60 -27.29 -1.62
C ILE A 184 -17.49 -27.55 -2.65
N LEU A 185 -17.57 -28.68 -3.37
CA LEU A 185 -16.62 -29.01 -4.44
C LEU A 185 -16.60 -27.92 -5.52
N PHE A 186 -17.76 -27.45 -5.97
CA PHE A 186 -17.84 -26.37 -6.97
C PHE A 186 -17.30 -25.03 -6.43
N VAL A 187 -17.50 -24.71 -5.15
CA VAL A 187 -16.84 -23.55 -4.52
C VAL A 187 -15.31 -23.68 -4.60
N ILE A 188 -14.77 -24.85 -4.26
CA ILE A 188 -13.31 -25.09 -4.31
C ILE A 188 -12.78 -24.98 -5.74
N VAL A 189 -13.45 -25.62 -6.70
CA VAL A 189 -13.08 -25.57 -8.13
C VAL A 189 -13.11 -24.13 -8.64
N GLY A 190 -14.14 -23.36 -8.29
CA GLY A 190 -14.26 -21.96 -8.69
C GLY A 190 -13.13 -21.09 -8.15
N ALA A 191 -12.75 -21.31 -6.89
CA ALA A 191 -11.61 -20.65 -6.28
C ALA A 191 -10.30 -21.00 -7.01
N LEU A 192 -10.02 -22.30 -7.23
CA LEU A 192 -8.80 -22.77 -7.89
C LEU A 192 -8.68 -22.25 -9.32
N VAL A 193 -9.74 -22.38 -10.12
CA VAL A 193 -9.75 -21.91 -11.52
C VAL A 193 -9.48 -20.41 -11.57
N THR A 194 -10.07 -19.63 -10.67
CA THR A 194 -9.84 -18.17 -10.64
C THR A 194 -8.46 -17.82 -10.13
N MET A 195 -7.88 -18.59 -9.23
CA MET A 195 -6.49 -18.36 -8.80
C MET A 195 -5.48 -18.63 -9.92
N ILE A 196 -5.77 -19.59 -10.80
CA ILE A 196 -4.92 -19.91 -11.95
C ILE A 196 -5.10 -18.86 -13.06
N VAL A 197 -6.36 -18.54 -13.40
CA VAL A 197 -6.68 -17.61 -14.49
C VAL A 197 -6.42 -16.16 -14.11
N GLN A 198 -6.55 -15.80 -12.82
CA GLN A 198 -6.34 -14.47 -12.23
C GLN A 198 -7.20 -13.32 -12.81
N ALA A 199 -8.12 -13.64 -13.73
CA ALA A 199 -9.03 -12.70 -14.35
C ALA A 199 -10.48 -13.05 -14.00
N SER A 200 -11.07 -12.31 -13.06
CA SER A 200 -12.44 -12.52 -12.56
C SER A 200 -13.50 -12.50 -13.67
N ALA A 201 -13.36 -11.56 -14.60
CA ALA A 201 -14.29 -11.42 -15.71
C ALA A 201 -14.20 -12.60 -16.70
N ALA A 202 -13.02 -13.19 -16.90
CA ALA A 202 -12.86 -14.41 -17.70
C ALA A 202 -13.47 -15.64 -17.03
N THR A 203 -13.24 -15.83 -15.73
CA THR A 203 -13.79 -16.99 -15.00
C THR A 203 -15.32 -16.94 -14.92
N MET A 204 -15.88 -15.76 -14.71
CA MET A 204 -17.33 -15.56 -14.74
C MET A 204 -17.91 -15.82 -16.14
N ALA A 205 -17.22 -15.37 -17.21
CA ALA A 205 -17.63 -15.65 -18.59
C ALA A 205 -17.63 -17.15 -18.91
N ILE A 206 -16.58 -17.87 -18.49
CA ILE A 206 -16.52 -19.34 -18.61
C ILE A 206 -17.69 -20.00 -17.86
N THR A 207 -18.06 -19.49 -16.69
CA THR A 207 -19.17 -20.07 -15.90
C THR A 207 -20.51 -19.84 -16.56
N LEU A 208 -20.78 -18.61 -17.03
CA LEU A 208 -21.98 -18.29 -17.79
C LEU A 208 -22.07 -19.12 -19.07
N MET A 209 -20.94 -19.34 -19.75
CA MET A 209 -20.86 -20.20 -20.94
C MET A 209 -21.20 -21.65 -20.60
N LEU A 210 -20.54 -22.26 -19.60
CA LEU A 210 -20.81 -23.64 -19.18
C LEU A 210 -22.26 -23.82 -18.72
N PHE A 211 -22.82 -22.84 -18.02
CA PHE A 211 -24.21 -22.86 -17.59
C PHE A 211 -25.17 -22.76 -18.78
N GLY A 212 -24.86 -21.89 -19.75
CA GLY A 212 -25.59 -21.74 -21.00
C GLY A 212 -25.51 -22.98 -21.92
N MET A 213 -24.55 -23.88 -21.72
CA MET A 213 -24.47 -25.16 -22.45
C MET A 213 -25.46 -26.22 -21.93
N HIS A 214 -26.18 -25.96 -20.83
CA HIS A 214 -27.18 -26.89 -20.25
C HIS A 214 -26.63 -28.31 -20.00
N ILE A 215 -25.41 -28.38 -19.46
CA ILE A 215 -24.70 -29.64 -19.21
C ILE A 215 -25.44 -30.44 -18.11
N PRO A 216 -25.75 -31.73 -18.31
CA PRO A 216 -26.37 -32.56 -17.27
C PRO A 216 -25.55 -32.58 -15.98
N GLY A 217 -26.18 -32.28 -14.85
CA GLY A 217 -25.53 -32.18 -13.54
C GLY A 217 -24.84 -30.83 -13.26
N PHE A 218 -24.83 -29.90 -14.21
CA PHE A 218 -24.35 -28.53 -14.01
C PHE A 218 -25.52 -27.54 -14.12
N GLY A 219 -26.32 -27.48 -13.06
CA GLY A 219 -27.45 -26.58 -12.94
C GLY A 219 -27.09 -25.21 -12.37
N PHE A 220 -28.13 -24.47 -12.01
CA PHE A 220 -27.98 -23.12 -11.46
C PHE A 220 -27.21 -23.14 -10.13
N GLU A 221 -27.47 -24.13 -9.28
CA GLU A 221 -26.82 -24.31 -7.99
C GLU A 221 -25.31 -24.55 -8.16
N GLN A 222 -24.90 -25.42 -9.08
CA GLN A 222 -23.48 -25.68 -9.34
C GLN A 222 -22.79 -24.45 -9.92
N ALA A 223 -23.44 -23.71 -10.82
CA ALA A 223 -22.92 -22.47 -11.37
C ALA A 223 -22.81 -21.35 -10.32
N ALA A 224 -23.81 -21.23 -9.44
CA ALA A 224 -23.82 -20.28 -8.33
C ALA A 224 -22.72 -20.60 -7.31
N ALA A 225 -22.53 -21.87 -6.96
CA ALA A 225 -21.46 -22.34 -6.11
C ALA A 225 -20.07 -22.06 -6.72
N LEU A 226 -19.92 -22.32 -8.02
CA LEU A 226 -18.71 -22.00 -8.76
C LEU A 226 -18.42 -20.49 -8.66
N ALA A 227 -19.41 -19.62 -8.94
CA ALA A 227 -19.26 -18.16 -8.85
C ALA A 227 -18.89 -17.66 -7.44
N MET A 228 -19.44 -18.26 -6.37
CA MET A 228 -19.00 -17.96 -4.99
C MET A 228 -17.52 -18.30 -4.78
N GLY A 229 -17.10 -19.48 -5.27
CA GLY A 229 -15.70 -19.89 -5.27
C GLY A 229 -14.79 -18.91 -5.99
N GLN A 230 -15.22 -18.41 -7.16
CA GLN A 230 -14.45 -17.45 -7.94
C GLN A 230 -14.19 -16.16 -7.17
N ASN A 231 -15.15 -15.67 -6.37
CA ASN A 231 -14.94 -14.51 -5.51
C ASN A 231 -13.81 -14.74 -4.49
N ILE A 232 -13.69 -15.94 -3.90
CA ILE A 232 -12.52 -16.31 -3.09
C ILE A 232 -11.25 -16.28 -3.95
N GLY A 233 -11.27 -16.90 -5.12
CA GLY A 233 -10.09 -17.02 -5.97
C GLY A 233 -9.53 -15.68 -6.46
N THR A 234 -10.37 -14.65 -6.66
CA THR A 234 -9.90 -13.29 -7.03
C THR A 234 -8.93 -12.67 -6.03
N THR A 235 -8.95 -13.12 -4.77
CA THR A 235 -8.13 -12.56 -3.70
C THR A 235 -6.63 -12.84 -3.86
N ILE A 236 -6.25 -13.82 -4.70
CA ILE A 236 -4.84 -14.15 -4.96
C ILE A 236 -4.06 -12.97 -5.52
N THR A 237 -4.70 -12.13 -6.34
CA THR A 237 -4.02 -11.04 -7.04
C THR A 237 -3.55 -9.97 -6.06
N ALA A 238 -4.41 -9.58 -5.12
CA ALA A 238 -4.07 -8.69 -4.01
C ALA A 238 -3.01 -9.32 -3.09
N PHE A 239 -3.11 -10.63 -2.84
CA PHE A 239 -2.13 -11.34 -2.02
C PHE A 239 -0.74 -11.31 -2.66
N MET A 240 -0.62 -11.66 -3.94
CA MET A 240 0.62 -11.60 -4.71
C MET A 240 1.20 -10.19 -4.76
N ALA A 241 0.37 -9.16 -5.02
CA ALA A 241 0.80 -7.77 -5.03
C ALA A 241 1.33 -7.30 -3.66
N SER A 242 0.85 -7.90 -2.57
CA SER A 242 1.29 -7.55 -1.22
C SER A 242 2.56 -8.28 -0.75
N LEU A 243 3.05 -9.30 -1.47
CA LEU A 243 4.19 -10.12 -1.03
C LEU A 243 5.48 -9.32 -0.82
N THR A 244 5.70 -8.30 -1.66
CA THR A 244 6.87 -7.40 -1.59
C THR A 244 6.53 -6.04 -0.97
N ALA A 245 5.36 -5.91 -0.35
CA ALA A 245 4.85 -4.66 0.19
C ALA A 245 4.91 -4.62 1.73
N ASN A 246 4.67 -3.44 2.30
CA ASN A 246 4.68 -3.25 3.75
C ASN A 246 3.56 -4.00 4.48
N THR A 247 3.63 -4.02 5.82
CA THR A 247 2.68 -4.77 6.66
C THR A 247 1.24 -4.30 6.46
N GLN A 248 1.00 -3.00 6.24
CA GLN A 248 -0.34 -2.47 6.01
C GLN A 248 -0.94 -2.97 4.68
N ALA A 249 -0.14 -3.02 3.61
CA ALA A 249 -0.56 -3.56 2.31
C ALA A 249 -0.91 -5.06 2.41
N ARG A 250 -0.10 -5.83 3.15
CA ARG A 250 -0.39 -7.25 3.44
C ARG A 250 -1.67 -7.43 4.26
N ARG A 251 -1.93 -6.55 5.23
CA ARG A 251 -3.19 -6.52 5.99
C ARG A 251 -4.40 -6.20 5.10
N ALA A 252 -4.26 -5.30 4.13
CA ALA A 252 -5.33 -5.00 3.18
C ALA A 252 -5.66 -6.21 2.30
N ALA A 253 -4.64 -6.94 1.81
CA ALA A 253 -4.83 -8.18 1.07
C ALA A 253 -5.50 -9.27 1.94
N LEU A 254 -5.08 -9.41 3.20
CA LEU A 254 -5.73 -10.34 4.15
C LEU A 254 -7.19 -9.94 4.44
N ALA A 255 -7.49 -8.65 4.54
CA ALA A 255 -8.86 -8.18 4.73
C ALA A 255 -9.75 -8.51 3.52
N HIS A 256 -9.20 -8.41 2.30
CA HIS A 256 -9.89 -8.84 1.09
C HIS A 256 -10.19 -10.34 1.09
N MET A 257 -9.21 -11.16 1.48
CA MET A 257 -9.40 -12.61 1.63
C MET A 257 -10.46 -12.94 2.68
N PHE A 258 -10.37 -12.34 3.86
CA PHE A 258 -11.33 -12.52 4.95
C PHE A 258 -12.76 -12.16 4.50
N PHE A 259 -12.94 -11.02 3.85
CA PHE A 259 -14.24 -10.56 3.37
C PHE A 259 -14.92 -11.58 2.44
N ASN A 260 -14.18 -12.13 1.47
CA ASN A 260 -14.73 -13.10 0.52
C ASN A 260 -14.99 -14.46 1.17
N VAL A 261 -14.04 -14.97 1.94
CA VAL A 261 -14.19 -16.28 2.62
C VAL A 261 -15.36 -16.24 3.60
N PHE A 262 -15.48 -15.17 4.40
CA PHE A 262 -16.61 -14.99 5.30
C PHE A 262 -17.94 -14.97 4.55
N GLY A 263 -18.03 -14.20 3.46
CA GLY A 263 -19.24 -14.12 2.65
C GLY A 263 -19.68 -15.47 2.12
N VAL A 264 -18.73 -16.26 1.59
CA VAL A 264 -19.02 -17.62 1.09
C VAL A 264 -19.48 -18.54 2.21
N VAL A 265 -18.82 -18.53 3.38
CA VAL A 265 -19.23 -19.35 4.52
C VAL A 265 -20.65 -19.01 4.97
N VAL A 266 -21.00 -17.72 5.06
CA VAL A 266 -22.35 -17.28 5.44
C VAL A 266 -23.38 -17.71 4.40
N PHE A 267 -23.10 -17.51 3.11
CA PHE A 267 -24.03 -17.91 2.05
C PHE A 267 -24.18 -19.41 1.92
N LEU A 268 -23.15 -20.21 2.22
CA LEU A 268 -23.25 -21.66 2.24
C LEU A 268 -24.27 -22.16 3.27
N ILE A 269 -24.41 -21.49 4.41
CA ILE A 269 -25.41 -21.85 5.44
C ILE A 269 -26.84 -21.68 4.91
N VAL A 270 -27.08 -20.69 4.05
CA VAL A 270 -28.40 -20.35 3.50
C VAL A 270 -28.48 -20.60 1.99
N PHE A 271 -27.67 -21.52 1.47
CA PHE A 271 -27.42 -21.65 0.04
C PHE A 271 -28.67 -21.92 -0.80
N TYR A 272 -29.41 -22.99 -0.49
CA TYR A 272 -30.64 -23.32 -1.23
C TYR A 272 -31.73 -22.24 -1.10
N PRO A 273 -32.03 -21.72 0.12
CA PRO A 273 -32.94 -20.56 0.24
C PRO A 273 -32.51 -19.34 -0.58
N ALA A 274 -31.21 -19.07 -0.68
CA ALA A 274 -30.69 -17.97 -1.48
C ALA A 274 -30.88 -18.21 -2.99
N CYS A 275 -30.63 -19.44 -3.47
CA CYS A 275 -30.89 -19.83 -4.85
C CYS A 275 -32.39 -19.72 -5.20
N ASP A 276 -33.27 -20.20 -4.32
CA ASP A 276 -34.73 -20.12 -4.50
C ASP A 276 -35.20 -18.66 -4.54
N ALA A 277 -34.72 -17.83 -3.61
CA ALA A 277 -35.07 -16.41 -3.56
C ALA A 277 -34.65 -15.67 -4.84
N VAL A 278 -33.43 -15.92 -5.34
CA VAL A 278 -32.96 -15.32 -6.60
C VAL A 278 -33.78 -15.81 -7.78
N SER A 279 -34.07 -17.12 -7.86
CA SER A 279 -34.88 -17.68 -8.93
C SER A 279 -36.27 -17.05 -8.95
N TRP A 280 -36.90 -16.92 -7.77
CA TRP A 280 -38.18 -16.26 -7.63
C TRP A 280 -38.16 -14.80 -8.10
N VAL A 281 -37.13 -14.03 -7.73
CA VAL A 281 -36.96 -12.63 -8.19
C VAL A 281 -36.86 -12.56 -9.70
N VAL A 282 -36.02 -13.40 -10.32
CA VAL A 282 -35.81 -13.37 -11.77
C VAL A 282 -37.07 -13.79 -12.53
N GLU A 283 -37.76 -14.83 -12.07
CA GLU A 283 -38.96 -15.35 -12.73
C GLU A 283 -40.16 -14.41 -12.60
N ASN A 284 -40.37 -13.80 -11.42
CA ASN A 284 -41.58 -13.04 -11.14
C ASN A 284 -41.42 -11.52 -11.32
N LEU A 285 -40.22 -10.95 -11.12
CA LEU A 285 -39.99 -9.50 -11.20
C LEU A 285 -39.29 -9.07 -12.48
N MET A 286 -38.46 -9.94 -13.08
CA MET A 286 -37.70 -9.62 -14.30
C MET A 286 -38.33 -10.18 -15.58
N GLY A 287 -39.53 -10.77 -15.49
CA GLY A 287 -40.26 -11.31 -16.63
C GLY A 287 -39.82 -12.71 -17.09
N GLY A 288 -38.90 -13.35 -16.34
CA GLY A 288 -38.44 -14.72 -16.60
C GLY A 288 -37.69 -14.92 -17.93
N GLY A 289 -37.34 -16.19 -18.22
CA GLY A 289 -36.94 -16.63 -19.56
C GLY A 289 -35.45 -16.56 -19.92
N ASN A 290 -34.54 -16.08 -19.08
CA ASN A 290 -33.09 -16.21 -19.29
C ASN A 290 -32.42 -16.79 -18.05
N ASP A 291 -32.06 -18.06 -18.06
CA ASP A 291 -31.42 -18.70 -16.90
C ASP A 291 -30.12 -18.00 -16.50
N LEU A 292 -29.39 -17.42 -17.46
CA LEU A 292 -28.18 -16.63 -17.17
C LEU A 292 -28.44 -15.41 -16.27
N PHE A 293 -29.66 -14.87 -16.26
CA PHE A 293 -30.03 -13.79 -15.33
C PHE A 293 -30.07 -14.29 -13.89
N LYS A 294 -30.45 -15.56 -13.64
CA LYS A 294 -30.40 -16.16 -12.30
C LYS A 294 -28.97 -16.11 -11.76
N LEU A 295 -27.99 -16.47 -12.59
CA LEU A 295 -26.59 -16.46 -12.17
C LEU A 295 -26.05 -15.05 -11.94
N SER A 296 -26.31 -14.09 -12.83
CA SER A 296 -25.89 -12.69 -12.64
C SER A 296 -26.56 -12.03 -11.42
N ALA A 297 -27.85 -12.31 -11.21
CA ALA A 297 -28.59 -11.83 -10.05
C ALA A 297 -28.07 -12.46 -8.75
N PHE A 298 -27.75 -13.76 -8.75
CA PHE A 298 -27.15 -14.43 -7.61
C PHE A 298 -25.80 -13.82 -7.24
N HIS A 299 -24.91 -13.63 -8.22
CA HIS A 299 -23.60 -13.02 -7.99
C HIS A 299 -23.69 -11.59 -7.45
N THR A 300 -24.68 -10.83 -7.93
CA THR A 300 -24.98 -9.48 -7.44
C THR A 300 -25.51 -9.49 -6.01
N ALA A 301 -26.52 -10.32 -5.74
CA ALA A 301 -27.10 -10.47 -4.41
C ALA A 301 -26.05 -10.92 -3.38
N PHE A 302 -25.22 -11.90 -3.73
CA PHE A 302 -24.10 -12.37 -2.92
C PHE A 302 -23.20 -11.22 -2.47
N ASN A 303 -22.69 -10.42 -3.42
CA ASN A 303 -21.74 -9.35 -3.12
C ASN A 303 -22.37 -8.18 -2.37
N ILE A 304 -23.63 -7.82 -2.71
CA ILE A 304 -24.36 -6.75 -2.02
C ILE A 304 -24.66 -7.17 -0.57
N ILE A 305 -25.23 -8.35 -0.36
CA ILE A 305 -25.58 -8.84 0.98
C ILE A 305 -24.32 -9.00 1.82
N ASN A 306 -23.24 -9.58 1.30
CA ASN A 306 -21.98 -9.70 2.02
C ASN A 306 -21.42 -8.32 2.44
N THR A 307 -21.49 -7.33 1.54
CA THR A 307 -21.08 -5.96 1.85
C THR A 307 -21.95 -5.34 2.93
N LEU A 308 -23.28 -5.46 2.84
CA LEU A 308 -24.21 -4.91 3.84
C LEU A 308 -24.01 -5.54 5.22
N LEU A 309 -23.71 -6.85 5.26
CA LEU A 309 -23.39 -7.54 6.51
C LEU A 309 -22.10 -7.02 7.15
N LEU A 310 -21.05 -6.78 6.36
CA LEU A 310 -19.71 -6.49 6.88
C LEU A 310 -19.32 -5.00 6.92
N ILE A 311 -20.01 -4.11 6.21
CA ILE A 311 -19.71 -2.67 6.20
C ILE A 311 -19.80 -2.05 7.61
N GLY A 312 -20.68 -2.60 8.46
CA GLY A 312 -20.80 -2.26 9.88
C GLY A 312 -19.53 -2.56 10.69
N PHE A 313 -18.78 -3.59 10.26
CA PHE A 313 -17.71 -4.24 11.00
C PHE A 313 -16.30 -3.95 10.47
N VAL A 314 -16.13 -2.92 9.65
CA VAL A 314 -14.81 -2.54 9.07
C VAL A 314 -13.72 -2.44 10.14
N LYS A 315 -14.00 -1.81 11.28
CA LYS A 315 -13.06 -1.67 12.39
C LYS A 315 -12.68 -3.03 13.00
N GLN A 316 -13.63 -3.96 13.08
CA GLN A 316 -13.42 -5.31 13.58
C GLN A 316 -12.57 -6.14 12.63
N ILE A 317 -12.81 -6.00 11.31
CA ILE A 317 -11.97 -6.62 10.28
C ILE A 317 -10.54 -6.08 10.37
N GLU A 318 -10.38 -4.76 10.49
CA GLU A 318 -9.09 -4.11 10.69
C GLU A 318 -8.36 -4.65 11.92
N MET A 319 -9.03 -4.72 13.08
CA MET A 319 -8.45 -5.29 14.30
C MET A 319 -8.08 -6.77 14.13
N LEU A 320 -8.91 -7.56 13.44
CA LEU A 320 -8.66 -8.97 13.18
C LEU A 320 -7.39 -9.16 12.34
N VAL A 321 -7.26 -8.46 11.22
CA VAL A 321 -6.08 -8.60 10.35
C VAL A 321 -4.82 -8.06 11.00
N CYS A 322 -4.92 -7.01 11.83
CA CYS A 322 -3.81 -6.53 12.67
C CYS A 322 -3.37 -7.57 13.71
N ARG A 323 -4.29 -8.38 14.22
CA ARG A 323 -3.99 -9.47 15.16
C ARG A 323 -3.38 -10.69 14.47
N VAL A 324 -3.90 -11.06 13.30
CA VAL A 324 -3.40 -12.19 12.50
C VAL A 324 -2.01 -11.89 11.94
N LEU A 325 -1.77 -10.66 11.50
CA LEU A 325 -0.48 -10.19 11.01
C LEU A 325 0.01 -9.02 11.89
N PRO A 326 0.59 -9.32 13.07
CA PRO A 326 1.16 -8.29 13.94
C PRO A 326 2.33 -7.60 13.24
N MET A 327 2.51 -6.31 13.51
CA MET A 327 3.69 -5.58 13.06
C MET A 327 4.90 -6.16 13.79
N LYS A 328 5.91 -6.60 13.05
CA LYS A 328 7.20 -6.94 13.65
C LYS A 328 7.86 -5.64 14.13
N GLU A 329 8.65 -5.68 15.20
CA GLU A 329 9.44 -4.50 15.66
C GLU A 329 10.36 -3.95 14.54
N GLN A 330 10.71 -4.80 13.56
CA GLN A 330 11.45 -4.45 12.36
C GLN A 330 10.60 -3.68 11.32
N ASP A 331 9.27 -3.75 11.39
CA ASP A 331 8.29 -3.09 10.51
C ASP A 331 7.50 -1.98 11.24
N GLU A 332 8.12 -1.22 12.14
CA GLU A 332 7.62 0.15 12.40
C GLU A 332 7.65 0.89 11.06
N ASP A 333 6.53 0.85 10.33
CA ASP A 333 6.26 1.74 9.21
C ASP A 333 6.49 3.16 9.72
N TYR A 334 7.59 3.75 9.30
CA TYR A 334 7.82 5.16 9.49
C TYR A 334 6.63 5.91 8.86
N ARG A 335 5.89 6.63 9.69
CA ARG A 335 4.90 7.61 9.26
C ARG A 335 5.06 8.82 10.17
N LEU A 336 5.03 10.00 9.56
CA LEU A 336 4.94 11.26 10.30
C LEU A 336 3.75 11.17 11.28
N LYS A 337 4.00 11.51 12.54
CA LYS A 337 3.03 11.33 13.63
C LYS A 337 1.93 12.38 13.59
N PHE A 338 2.28 13.59 13.18
CA PHE A 338 1.44 14.78 13.19
C PHE A 338 1.02 15.21 11.79
N ILE A 339 1.82 14.90 10.77
CA ILE A 339 1.44 15.10 9.36
C ILE A 339 0.70 13.85 8.89
N SER A 340 -0.61 13.78 9.13
CA SER A 340 -1.40 12.55 8.91
C SER A 340 -2.44 12.63 7.78
N GLY A 341 -2.50 13.73 7.02
CA GLY A 341 -3.42 13.81 5.89
C GLY A 341 -3.45 15.17 5.19
N GLY A 342 -2.90 15.24 3.97
CA GLY A 342 -3.05 16.39 3.07
C GLY A 342 -2.59 17.73 3.64
N LEU A 343 -2.89 18.82 2.92
CA LEU A 343 -2.70 20.17 3.47
C LEU A 343 -3.95 20.54 4.29
N LEU A 344 -3.76 21.19 5.44
CA LEU A 344 -4.85 21.80 6.18
C LEU A 344 -5.41 23.03 5.45
N SER A 345 -6.58 23.50 5.89
CA SER A 345 -7.33 24.61 5.29
C SER A 345 -6.58 25.95 5.26
N THR A 346 -5.55 26.11 6.10
CA THR A 346 -4.72 27.32 6.17
C THR A 346 -3.25 26.93 6.32
N ALA A 347 -2.36 27.63 5.62
CA ALA A 347 -0.92 27.35 5.67
C ALA A 347 -0.31 27.47 7.07
N GLU A 348 -0.85 28.33 7.94
CA GLU A 348 -0.37 28.51 9.32
C GLU A 348 -0.59 27.25 10.18
N LEU A 349 -1.74 26.59 10.04
CA LEU A 349 -2.01 25.31 10.70
C LEU A 349 -1.07 24.22 10.19
N SER A 350 -0.81 24.18 8.88
CA SER A 350 0.13 23.23 8.28
C SER A 350 1.56 23.43 8.80
N ILE A 351 2.01 24.68 8.92
CA ILE A 351 3.32 25.02 9.51
C ILE A 351 3.40 24.52 10.96
N MET A 352 2.31 24.61 11.74
CA MET A 352 2.29 24.06 13.10
C MET A 352 2.39 22.52 13.15
N GLU A 353 1.79 21.80 12.20
CA GLU A 353 1.97 20.35 12.08
C GLU A 353 3.44 19.99 11.81
N ALA A 354 4.06 20.70 10.86
CA ALA A 354 5.49 20.53 10.57
C ALA A 354 6.37 20.84 11.78
N GLN A 355 6.06 21.88 12.56
CA GLN A 355 6.79 22.19 13.78
C GLN A 355 6.73 21.05 14.82
N LYS A 356 5.56 20.45 15.02
CA LYS A 356 5.41 19.29 15.92
C LYS A 356 6.16 18.08 15.41
N GLU A 357 6.21 17.90 14.09
CA GLU A 357 6.96 16.80 13.50
C GLU A 357 8.47 16.99 13.62
N ILE A 358 8.99 18.22 13.50
CA ILE A 358 10.39 18.55 13.76
C ILE A 358 10.76 18.28 15.23
N GLN A 359 9.86 18.57 16.18
CA GLN A 359 10.06 18.20 17.59
C GLN A 359 10.15 16.68 17.76
N ASN A 360 9.25 15.94 17.11
CA ASN A 360 9.28 14.46 17.10
C ASN A 360 10.55 13.89 16.46
N PHE A 361 11.06 14.54 15.41
CA PHE A 361 12.34 14.19 14.77
C PHE A 361 13.49 14.37 15.78
N ALA A 362 13.58 15.51 16.45
CA ALA A 362 14.57 15.75 17.51
C ALA A 362 14.49 14.75 18.68
N GLU A 363 13.27 14.35 19.08
CA GLU A 363 13.06 13.28 20.08
C GLU A 363 13.58 11.92 19.60
N ARG A 364 13.42 11.60 18.32
CA ARG A 364 13.93 10.36 17.73
C ARG A 364 15.46 10.34 17.62
N CYS A 365 16.09 11.46 17.21
CA CYS A 365 17.55 11.55 17.19
C CYS A 365 18.14 11.36 18.60
N HIS A 366 17.54 11.98 19.61
CA HIS A 366 17.98 11.79 21.00
C HIS A 366 17.78 10.36 21.50
N ARG A 367 16.66 9.72 21.16
CA ARG A 367 16.44 8.30 21.47
C ARG A 367 17.47 7.39 20.78
N MET A 368 17.78 7.68 19.52
CA MET A 368 18.80 6.96 18.76
C MET A 368 20.18 7.07 19.43
N PHE A 369 20.53 8.25 19.93
CA PHE A 369 21.76 8.48 20.69
C PHE A 369 21.80 7.66 22.00
N GLY A 370 20.65 7.48 22.66
CA GLY A 370 20.53 6.57 23.81
C GLY A 370 21.00 5.13 23.49
N PHE A 371 20.72 4.62 22.29
CA PHE A 371 21.17 3.29 21.88
C PHE A 371 22.69 3.20 21.71
N VAL A 372 23.39 4.28 21.35
CA VAL A 372 24.86 4.30 21.31
C VAL A 372 25.43 4.13 22.72
N THR A 373 24.80 4.77 23.71
CA THR A 373 25.19 4.63 25.12
C THR A 373 25.00 3.19 25.60
N ASP A 374 23.85 2.58 25.28
CA ASP A 374 23.58 1.16 25.59
C ASP A 374 24.59 0.23 24.89
N LEU A 375 24.91 0.51 23.63
CA LEU A 375 25.81 -0.28 22.80
C LEU A 375 27.25 -0.29 23.34
N MET A 376 27.70 0.83 23.92
CA MET A 376 29.01 0.93 24.56
C MET A 376 29.14 0.01 25.80
N GLN A 377 28.05 -0.24 26.52
CA GLN A 377 28.01 -1.04 27.75
C GLN A 377 27.67 -2.53 27.51
N THR A 378 27.25 -2.91 26.30
CA THR A 378 26.69 -4.24 26.03
C THR A 378 27.77 -5.28 25.73
N GLU A 379 28.13 -6.17 26.65
CA GLU A 379 29.14 -7.21 26.36
C GLU A 379 28.63 -8.33 25.43
N ASP A 380 27.34 -8.69 25.53
CA ASP A 380 26.74 -9.78 24.74
C ASP A 380 26.66 -9.45 23.25
N GLU A 381 27.20 -10.33 22.39
CA GLU A 381 27.29 -10.11 20.95
C GLU A 381 25.93 -10.09 20.25
N VAL A 382 24.97 -10.90 20.71
CA VAL A 382 23.62 -10.96 20.14
C VAL A 382 22.87 -9.67 20.46
N VAL A 383 22.95 -9.21 21.70
CA VAL A 383 22.35 -7.94 22.13
C VAL A 383 23.02 -6.76 21.43
N PHE A 384 24.36 -6.79 21.28
CA PHE A 384 25.11 -5.74 20.58
C PHE A 384 24.65 -5.61 19.13
N ASN A 385 24.63 -6.71 18.38
CA ASN A 385 24.20 -6.71 16.98
C ASN A 385 22.75 -6.26 16.85
N LYS A 386 21.87 -6.67 17.76
CA LYS A 386 20.48 -6.21 17.79
C LYS A 386 20.38 -4.71 18.02
N THR A 387 21.14 -4.15 18.95
CA THR A 387 21.16 -2.70 19.24
C THR A 387 21.78 -1.92 18.08
N PHE A 388 22.86 -2.43 17.46
CA PHE A 388 23.47 -1.81 16.29
C PHE A 388 22.50 -1.72 15.11
N SER A 389 21.80 -2.82 14.79
CA SER A 389 20.76 -2.81 13.74
C SER A 389 19.59 -1.88 14.07
N ARG A 390 19.31 -1.60 15.35
CA ARG A 390 18.32 -0.59 15.74
C ARG A 390 18.81 0.83 15.44
N ILE A 391 20.10 1.12 15.63
CA ILE A 391 20.70 2.41 15.26
C ILE A 391 20.60 2.60 13.75
N GLU A 392 21.04 1.62 12.95
CA GLU A 392 20.91 1.65 11.48
C GLU A 392 19.47 1.89 11.04
N LYS A 393 18.50 1.22 11.67
CA LYS A 393 17.09 1.46 11.38
C LYS A 393 16.64 2.89 11.72
N TYR A 394 17.12 3.46 12.82
CA TYR A 394 16.75 4.82 13.21
C TYR A 394 17.35 5.87 12.27
N GLU A 395 18.54 5.64 11.71
CA GLU A 395 19.12 6.50 10.67
C GLU A 395 18.26 6.51 9.40
N ASN A 396 17.87 5.34 8.88
CA ASN A 396 16.95 5.27 7.74
C ASN A 396 15.60 5.96 8.02
N ILE A 397 15.15 5.95 9.29
CA ILE A 397 13.98 6.71 9.73
C ILE A 397 14.25 8.21 9.65
N THR A 398 15.41 8.69 10.11
CA THR A 398 15.77 10.13 10.05
C THR A 398 15.81 10.65 8.61
N ASP A 399 16.38 9.90 7.66
CA ASP A 399 16.39 10.26 6.23
C ASP A 399 14.98 10.40 5.67
N SER A 400 14.13 9.43 6.01
CA SER A 400 12.72 9.44 5.61
C SER A 400 11.98 10.63 6.23
N MET A 401 12.31 11.02 7.48
CA MET A 401 11.74 12.21 8.12
C MET A 401 12.10 13.48 7.38
N GLU A 402 13.37 13.67 7.05
CA GLU A 402 13.83 14.85 6.32
C GLU A 402 13.07 14.99 5.01
N MET A 403 13.05 13.93 4.19
CA MET A 403 12.44 13.95 2.87
C MET A 403 10.92 14.21 2.93
N GLU A 404 10.19 13.55 3.82
CA GLU A 404 8.73 13.73 3.92
C GLU A 404 8.35 15.09 4.50
N ILE A 405 9.07 15.59 5.52
CA ILE A 405 8.83 16.94 6.08
C ILE A 405 9.18 18.01 5.04
N ALA A 406 10.29 17.86 4.31
CA ALA A 406 10.68 18.78 3.24
C ALA A 406 9.63 18.84 2.13
N ALA A 407 9.14 17.67 1.68
CA ALA A 407 8.07 17.59 0.68
C ALA A 407 6.78 18.26 1.15
N TYR A 408 6.40 18.05 2.42
CA TYR A 408 5.24 18.72 3.02
C TYR A 408 5.42 20.24 3.06
N LEU A 409 6.56 20.73 3.54
CA LEU A 409 6.88 22.16 3.61
C LEU A 409 6.91 22.83 2.24
N ASN A 410 7.47 22.17 1.23
CA ASN A 410 7.46 22.66 -0.16
C ASN A 410 6.02 22.80 -0.67
N LYS A 411 5.16 21.83 -0.39
CA LYS A 411 3.74 21.90 -0.77
C LYS A 411 2.99 23.01 -0.05
N VAL A 412 3.33 23.28 1.22
CA VAL A 412 2.78 24.44 1.95
C VAL A 412 3.27 25.76 1.32
N SER A 413 4.49 25.79 0.79
CA SER A 413 5.09 26.96 0.14
C SER A 413 4.43 27.39 -1.17
N GLU A 414 3.74 26.47 -1.86
CA GLU A 414 2.97 26.75 -3.09
C GLU A 414 1.69 27.57 -2.83
N GLY A 415 1.24 27.62 -1.57
CA GLY A 415 0.08 28.40 -1.14
C GLY A 415 0.34 29.90 -1.05
N ARG A 416 -0.72 30.69 -0.78
CA ARG A 416 -0.57 32.11 -0.45
C ARG A 416 -0.01 32.24 0.97
N LEU A 417 1.27 32.60 1.08
CA LEU A 417 1.98 32.78 2.36
C LEU A 417 2.32 34.23 2.66
N SER A 418 2.29 34.60 3.94
CA SER A 418 2.93 35.81 4.45
C SER A 418 4.46 35.66 4.43
N ASP A 419 5.20 36.78 4.42
CA ASP A 419 6.67 36.75 4.44
C ASP A 419 7.21 36.09 5.73
N ALA A 420 6.50 36.26 6.85
CA ALA A 420 6.80 35.57 8.10
C ALA A 420 6.68 34.05 7.96
N SER A 421 5.65 33.54 7.27
CA SER A 421 5.45 32.11 7.03
C SER A 421 6.53 31.53 6.12
N LYS A 422 6.92 32.26 5.05
CA LYS A 422 8.02 31.84 4.17
C LYS A 422 9.34 31.75 4.93
N ALA A 423 9.64 32.75 5.75
CA ALA A 423 10.84 32.74 6.59
C ALA A 423 10.83 31.56 7.58
N GLN A 424 9.66 31.22 8.15
CA GLN A 424 9.51 30.07 9.04
C GLN A 424 9.78 28.74 8.31
N ILE A 425 9.23 28.54 7.12
CA ILE A 425 9.48 27.34 6.31
C ILE A 425 10.98 27.19 6.00
N GLN A 426 11.67 28.26 5.63
CA GLN A 426 13.12 28.23 5.36
C GLN A 426 13.95 27.84 6.58
N LYS A 427 13.52 28.23 7.79
CA LYS A 427 14.16 27.78 9.03
C LYS A 427 13.91 26.29 9.28
N MET A 428 12.67 25.84 9.09
CA MET A 428 12.29 24.44 9.25
C MET A 428 13.07 23.52 8.32
N LEU A 429 13.24 23.90 7.05
CA LEU A 429 14.05 23.16 6.08
C LEU A 429 15.52 23.04 6.51
N ARG A 430 16.10 24.10 7.07
CA ARG A 430 17.45 24.02 7.66
C ARG A 430 17.48 23.12 8.91
N GLN A 431 16.48 23.21 9.77
CA GLN A 431 16.43 22.39 10.99
C GLN A 431 16.35 20.90 10.68
N ILE A 432 15.53 20.47 9.71
CA ILE A 432 15.41 19.04 9.37
C ILE A 432 16.70 18.48 8.75
N SER A 433 17.42 19.29 7.97
CA SER A 433 18.69 18.88 7.38
C SER A 433 19.77 18.69 8.45
N GLU A 434 19.89 19.63 9.40
CA GLU A 434 20.84 19.46 10.52
C GLU A 434 20.41 18.33 11.49
N LEU A 435 19.11 18.04 11.61
CA LEU A 435 18.61 16.89 12.39
C LEU A 435 18.93 15.54 11.72
N GLU A 436 18.90 15.47 10.39
CA GLU A 436 19.38 14.31 9.63
C GLU A 436 20.88 14.11 9.85
N SER A 437 21.66 15.19 9.81
CA SER A 437 23.11 15.10 10.05
C SER A 437 23.45 14.64 11.48
N ILE A 438 22.59 14.92 12.47
CA ILE A 438 22.67 14.31 13.81
C ILE A 438 22.43 12.79 13.72
N GLY A 439 21.40 12.35 12.99
CA GLY A 439 21.12 10.92 12.76
C GLY A 439 22.33 10.19 12.17
N ASP A 440 22.90 10.74 11.10
CA ASP A 440 24.13 10.26 10.47
C ASP A 440 25.30 10.15 11.45
N SER A 441 25.50 11.19 12.26
CA SER A 441 26.60 11.21 13.23
C SER A 441 26.41 10.16 14.33
N VAL A 442 25.18 9.97 14.82
CA VAL A 442 24.84 8.91 15.77
C VAL A 442 25.08 7.52 15.17
N TYR A 443 24.75 7.33 13.88
CA TYR A 443 25.05 6.07 13.19
C TYR A 443 26.56 5.84 13.06
N ASN A 444 27.33 6.88 12.73
CA ASN A 444 28.79 6.82 12.67
C ASN A 444 29.44 6.48 14.02
N LEU A 445 28.88 6.93 15.15
CA LEU A 445 29.29 6.49 16.49
C LEU A 445 29.08 4.97 16.66
N GLY A 446 27.89 4.47 16.32
CA GLY A 446 27.60 3.03 16.34
C GLY A 446 28.56 2.23 15.45
N ARG A 447 28.85 2.72 14.24
CA ARG A 447 29.79 2.09 13.31
C ARG A 447 31.21 2.07 13.85
N THR A 448 31.63 3.11 14.54
CA THR A 448 32.96 3.18 15.16
C THR A 448 33.09 2.15 16.28
N LEU A 449 32.07 1.98 17.12
CA LEU A 449 32.04 0.94 18.14
C LEU A 449 32.00 -0.48 17.54
N ASN A 450 31.25 -0.68 16.46
CA ASN A 450 31.22 -1.97 15.75
C ASN A 450 32.58 -2.31 15.11
N ARG A 451 33.23 -1.34 14.43
CA ARG A 451 34.57 -1.51 13.87
C ARG A 451 35.62 -1.78 14.96
N TYR A 452 35.50 -1.12 16.10
CA TYR A 452 36.37 -1.35 17.26
C TYR A 452 36.29 -2.82 17.70
N ARG A 453 35.09 -3.38 17.90
CA ARG A 453 34.92 -4.79 18.29
C ARG A 453 35.46 -5.79 17.30
N GLN A 454 35.31 -5.50 16.01
CA GLN A 454 35.74 -6.41 14.95
C GLN A 454 37.25 -6.41 14.72
N ASN A 455 37.91 -5.27 14.94
CA ASN A 455 39.28 -5.06 14.47
C ASN A 455 40.29 -4.74 15.58
N CYS A 456 39.86 -4.48 16.81
CA CYS A 456 40.73 -4.19 17.95
C CYS A 456 40.55 -5.25 19.04
N HIS A 457 41.66 -5.88 19.43
CA HIS A 457 41.68 -6.89 20.49
C HIS A 457 41.97 -6.29 21.88
N ASP A 458 42.35 -5.02 21.93
CA ASP A 458 42.60 -4.30 23.18
C ASP A 458 41.30 -3.70 23.73
N THR A 459 41.21 -3.61 25.05
CA THR A 459 40.08 -2.99 25.75
C THR A 459 40.36 -1.52 26.04
N PHE A 460 39.35 -0.67 25.95
CA PHE A 460 39.48 0.71 26.43
C PHE A 460 39.86 0.70 27.91
N THR A 461 40.83 1.55 28.27
CA THR A 461 41.21 1.73 29.68
C THR A 461 40.07 2.36 30.48
N ASP A 462 40.03 2.14 31.79
CA ASP A 462 39.02 2.75 32.68
C ASP A 462 38.97 4.28 32.53
N THR A 463 40.14 4.91 32.38
CA THR A 463 40.26 6.35 32.13
C THR A 463 39.63 6.76 30.80
N GLN A 464 39.87 6.00 29.71
CA GLN A 464 39.23 6.28 28.41
C GLN A 464 37.72 6.09 28.47
N LEU A 465 37.23 5.04 29.13
CA LEU A 465 35.80 4.82 29.31
C LEU A 465 35.16 5.97 30.10
N GLN A 466 35.80 6.44 31.18
CA GLN A 466 35.33 7.60 31.94
C GLN A 466 35.28 8.87 31.07
N HIS A 467 36.28 9.08 30.21
CA HIS A 467 36.30 10.21 29.29
C HIS A 467 35.18 10.12 28.24
N MET A 468 34.98 8.93 27.65
CA MET A 468 33.89 8.69 26.69
C MET A 468 32.52 8.92 27.34
N HIS A 469 32.31 8.43 28.56
CA HIS A 469 31.08 8.69 29.33
C HIS A 469 30.86 10.19 29.60
N THR A 470 31.93 10.92 29.94
CA THR A 470 31.85 12.36 30.16
C THR A 470 31.47 13.09 28.86
N MET A 471 32.09 12.72 27.73
CA MET A 471 31.78 13.27 26.41
C MET A 471 30.32 12.98 26.00
N LEU A 472 29.86 11.74 26.17
CA LEU A 472 28.48 11.36 25.91
C LEU A 472 27.49 12.14 26.77
N GLY A 473 27.82 12.41 28.04
CA GLY A 473 27.00 13.23 28.93
C GLY A 473 26.89 14.70 28.48
N LEU A 474 27.96 15.29 27.96
CA LEU A 474 27.93 16.64 27.38
C LEU A 474 27.04 16.68 26.12
N VAL A 475 27.18 15.69 25.24
CA VAL A 475 26.36 15.57 24.02
C VAL A 475 24.89 15.32 24.34
N ASP A 476 24.58 14.47 25.33
CA ASP A 476 23.21 14.27 25.82
C ASP A 476 22.60 15.59 26.32
N GLY A 477 23.36 16.34 27.11
CA GLY A 477 22.98 17.68 27.57
C GLY A 477 22.70 18.64 26.41
N ALA A 478 23.50 18.59 25.34
CA ALA A 478 23.30 19.38 24.13
C ALA A 478 21.99 18.99 23.41
N LEU A 479 21.73 17.70 23.22
CA LEU A 479 20.52 17.16 22.58
C LEU A 479 19.24 17.54 23.36
N VAL A 480 19.28 17.40 24.70
CA VAL A 480 18.18 17.81 25.58
C VAL A 480 17.93 19.31 25.50
N GLU A 481 18.98 20.11 25.46
CA GLU A 481 18.85 21.56 25.31
C GLU A 481 18.28 21.93 23.94
N MET A 482 18.71 21.28 22.85
CA MET A 482 18.17 21.48 21.51
C MET A 482 16.67 21.22 21.44
N GLN A 483 16.18 20.11 22.02
CA GLN A 483 14.73 19.83 22.07
C GLN A 483 13.94 20.97 22.73
N LYS A 484 14.44 21.50 23.85
CA LYS A 484 13.82 22.65 24.52
C LYS A 484 13.79 23.89 23.63
N ARG A 485 14.85 24.14 22.85
CA ARG A 485 14.96 25.31 21.96
C ARG A 485 14.14 25.19 20.68
N ILE A 486 13.92 23.97 20.17
CA ILE A 486 12.97 23.73 19.07
C ILE A 486 11.53 23.98 19.55
N ALA A 487 11.21 23.61 20.79
CA ALA A 487 9.90 23.86 21.38
C ALA A 487 9.68 25.35 21.74
N ALA A 488 10.72 26.01 22.26
CA ALA A 488 10.69 27.41 22.67
C ALA A 488 11.98 28.14 22.22
N PRO A 489 12.01 28.68 20.98
CA PRO A 489 13.16 29.41 20.47
C PRO A 489 13.44 30.69 21.27
N VAL A 490 14.72 30.99 21.47
CA VAL A 490 15.18 32.22 22.12
C VAL A 490 16.12 32.98 21.21
N SER A 491 16.18 34.31 21.34
CA SER A 491 17.06 35.16 20.52
C SER A 491 18.55 34.83 20.74
N ARG A 492 18.95 34.57 21.98
CA ARG A 492 20.34 34.24 22.36
C ARG A 492 20.39 32.93 23.16
N PRO A 493 20.66 31.78 22.53
CA PRO A 493 20.73 30.48 23.19
C PRO A 493 22.12 30.27 23.84
N THR A 494 22.46 31.09 24.84
CA THR A 494 23.79 31.08 25.49
C THR A 494 24.15 29.71 26.07
N THR A 495 23.18 29.00 26.66
CA THR A 495 23.39 27.65 27.19
C THR A 495 23.86 26.67 26.11
N SER A 496 23.23 26.66 24.93
CA SER A 496 23.64 25.79 23.81
C SER A 496 25.07 26.09 23.35
N TYR A 497 25.44 27.38 23.26
CA TYR A 497 26.81 27.78 22.92
C TYR A 497 27.85 27.38 23.98
N ASN A 498 27.49 27.47 25.26
CA ASN A 498 28.40 27.07 26.33
C ASN A 498 28.67 25.57 26.31
N ILE A 499 27.61 24.75 26.14
CA ILE A 499 27.75 23.30 26.03
C ILE A 499 28.62 22.94 24.82
N GLU A 500 28.41 23.59 23.67
CA GLU A 500 29.22 23.34 22.47
C GLU A 500 30.71 23.69 22.69
N ASN A 501 30.99 24.82 23.34
CA ASN A 501 32.36 25.17 23.70
C ASN A 501 32.98 24.16 24.68
N GLU A 502 32.22 23.62 25.63
CA GLU A 502 32.67 22.58 26.55
C GLU A 502 33.01 21.29 25.80
N ILE A 503 32.15 20.84 24.87
CA ILE A 503 32.39 19.69 23.99
C ILE A 503 33.68 19.88 23.19
N ASN A 504 33.85 21.04 22.56
CA ASN A 504 35.04 21.36 21.76
C ASN A 504 36.34 21.39 22.57
N ASN A 505 36.31 22.04 23.73
CA ASN A 505 37.45 22.11 24.65
C ASN A 505 37.82 20.72 25.15
N TYR A 506 36.83 19.92 25.53
CA TYR A 506 37.04 18.57 26.04
C TYR A 506 37.61 17.65 24.95
N ARG A 507 37.05 17.68 23.73
CA ARG A 507 37.62 16.98 22.57
C ARG A 507 39.08 17.34 22.34
N THR A 508 39.44 18.62 22.42
CA THR A 508 40.82 19.07 22.21
C THR A 508 41.75 18.57 23.29
N GLN A 509 41.32 18.62 24.55
CA GLN A 509 42.05 18.06 25.68
C GLN A 509 42.29 16.55 25.50
N LEU A 510 41.25 15.78 25.17
CA LEU A 510 41.34 14.33 25.00
C LEU A 510 42.21 13.92 23.81
N LYS A 511 42.17 14.67 22.69
CA LYS A 511 43.06 14.44 21.54
C LYS A 511 44.54 14.63 21.90
N ASN A 512 44.85 15.72 22.60
CA ASN A 512 46.22 16.02 23.02
C ASN A 512 46.74 14.99 24.02
N GLN A 513 45.89 14.61 24.98
CA GLN A 513 46.21 13.58 25.98
C GLN A 513 46.45 12.22 25.31
N ASN A 514 45.60 11.82 24.37
CA ASN A 514 45.76 10.55 23.64
C ASN A 514 47.10 10.48 22.89
N LEU A 515 47.53 11.58 22.27
CA LEU A 515 48.81 11.62 21.56
C LEU A 515 49.99 11.40 22.53
N HIS A 516 49.94 12.01 23.71
CA HIS A 516 50.95 11.80 24.75
C HIS A 516 50.94 10.36 25.28
N ASP A 517 49.75 9.80 25.53
CA ASP A 517 49.58 8.49 26.15
C ASP A 517 49.99 7.34 25.22
N VAL A 518 49.67 7.45 23.92
CA VAL A 518 50.16 6.53 22.89
C VAL A 518 51.68 6.61 22.75
N ASN A 519 52.26 7.82 22.74
CA ASN A 519 53.73 7.99 22.68
C ASN A 519 54.45 7.46 23.93
N SER A 520 53.76 7.50 25.08
CA SER A 520 54.26 6.97 26.36
C SER A 520 54.06 5.47 26.51
N GLY A 521 53.40 4.81 25.55
CA GLY A 521 53.17 3.36 25.55
C GLY A 521 52.10 2.89 26.54
N LEU A 522 51.19 3.76 26.98
CA LEU A 522 50.11 3.38 27.90
C LEU A 522 49.08 2.43 27.25
N TYR A 523 48.91 2.55 25.93
CA TYR A 523 48.10 1.65 25.10
C TYR A 523 48.52 1.73 23.62
N GLY A 524 48.08 0.75 22.83
CA GLY A 524 48.43 0.64 21.41
C GLY A 524 47.85 1.79 20.55
N TYR A 525 48.57 2.13 19.47
CA TYR A 525 48.15 3.16 18.51
C TYR A 525 46.74 2.91 17.96
N GLN A 526 46.42 1.65 17.64
CA GLN A 526 45.12 1.28 17.07
C GLN A 526 43.95 1.57 18.02
N LEU A 527 44.08 1.26 19.32
CA LEU A 527 43.08 1.62 20.34
C LEU A 527 42.93 3.14 20.44
N GLY A 528 44.05 3.87 20.40
CA GLY A 528 44.06 5.33 20.40
C GLY A 528 43.35 5.97 19.20
N VAL A 529 43.41 5.34 18.02
CA VAL A 529 42.67 5.79 16.83
C VAL A 529 41.15 5.65 17.05
N PHE A 530 40.67 4.47 17.47
CA PHE A 530 39.24 4.27 17.73
C PHE A 530 38.71 5.21 18.81
N TYR A 531 39.49 5.44 19.87
CA TYR A 531 39.16 6.39 20.92
C TYR A 531 39.00 7.82 20.37
N VAL A 532 39.96 8.31 19.58
CA VAL A 532 39.89 9.67 19.00
C VAL A 532 38.81 9.80 17.94
N ASP A 533 38.56 8.78 17.12
CA ASP A 533 37.47 8.76 16.15
C ASP A 533 36.12 8.93 16.84
N PHE A 534 35.89 8.19 17.93
CA PHE A 534 34.67 8.29 18.73
C PHE A 534 34.48 9.69 19.33
N ILE A 535 35.53 10.25 19.95
CA ILE A 535 35.48 11.60 20.54
C ILE A 535 35.27 12.67 19.46
N SER A 536 35.89 12.52 18.29
CA SER A 536 35.71 13.46 17.17
C SER A 536 34.29 13.43 16.63
N GLU A 537 33.69 12.24 16.53
CA GLU A 537 32.32 12.12 16.05
C GLU A 537 31.30 12.68 17.06
N CYS A 538 31.55 12.52 18.37
CA CYS A 538 30.75 13.19 19.41
C CYS A 538 30.78 14.72 19.29
N GLU A 539 31.93 15.29 18.92
CA GLU A 539 32.06 16.74 18.74
C GLU A 539 31.35 17.23 17.49
N LYS A 540 31.47 16.54 16.34
CA LYS A 540 30.67 16.86 15.16
C LYS A 540 29.16 16.80 15.44
N LEU A 541 28.72 15.81 16.23
CA LEU A 541 27.33 15.72 16.67
C LEU A 541 26.93 17.00 17.44
N GLY A 542 27.79 17.50 18.33
CA GLY A 542 27.62 18.79 18.99
C GLY A 542 27.45 19.97 18.02
N ASP A 543 28.30 20.05 16.99
CA ASP A 543 28.21 21.07 15.94
C ASP A 543 26.84 21.06 15.24
N TYR A 544 26.34 19.88 14.85
CA TYR A 544 25.01 19.77 14.24
C TYR A 544 23.89 20.19 15.21
N VAL A 545 24.02 19.83 16.49
CA VAL A 545 23.07 20.22 17.54
C VAL A 545 22.98 21.75 17.68
N ILE A 546 24.11 22.46 17.71
CA ILE A 546 24.09 23.93 17.76
C ILE A 546 23.53 24.52 16.47
N ASN A 547 23.78 23.92 15.30
CA ASN A 547 23.24 24.40 14.03
C ASN A 547 21.70 24.33 13.98
N VAL A 548 21.09 23.24 14.48
CA VAL A 548 19.63 23.12 14.63
C VAL A 548 19.07 24.27 15.47
N VAL A 549 19.73 24.58 16.60
CA VAL A 549 19.33 25.68 17.49
C VAL A 549 19.49 27.04 16.81
N GLN A 550 20.56 27.24 16.04
CA GLN A 550 20.81 28.47 15.28
C GLN A 550 19.77 28.69 14.17
N ALA A 551 19.40 27.63 13.45
CA ALA A 551 18.38 27.68 12.41
C ALA A 551 17.02 28.13 12.95
N GLY A 552 16.70 27.81 14.21
CA GLY A 552 15.46 28.19 14.89
C GLY A 552 15.38 29.65 15.35
N LYS A 553 16.46 30.45 15.29
CA LYS A 553 16.48 31.82 15.82
C LYS A 553 15.46 32.76 15.14
N SER A 554 14.86 33.66 15.91
CA SER A 554 14.02 34.75 15.38
C SER A 554 14.88 35.86 14.76
N LEU A 555 14.65 36.22 13.49
CA LEU A 555 15.44 37.22 12.74
C LEU A 555 15.23 38.69 13.17
N ASN A 556 14.60 38.96 14.32
CA ASN A 556 14.07 40.30 14.62
C ASN A 556 14.88 41.18 15.59
N THR A 557 16.19 40.98 15.78
CA THR A 557 16.94 41.89 16.69
C THR A 557 18.33 42.36 16.24
N ASP A 558 18.95 41.81 15.20
CA ASP A 558 20.32 42.22 14.84
C ASP A 558 20.40 43.24 13.68
N SER A 559 19.29 43.50 12.96
CA SER A 559 19.24 44.52 11.89
C SER A 559 18.88 45.94 12.37
N LEU A 560 18.61 46.13 13.67
CA LEU A 560 18.24 47.43 14.24
C LEU A 560 19.32 48.05 15.14
N LEU A 561 20.41 47.33 15.43
CA LEU A 561 21.50 47.82 16.29
C LEU A 561 22.80 48.15 15.52
N SER A 562 22.82 48.01 14.19
CA SER A 562 23.89 48.52 13.33
C SER A 562 23.52 49.84 12.63
N ALA A 563 22.44 50.50 13.06
CA ALA A 563 21.91 51.74 12.47
C ALA A 563 21.62 52.85 13.50
N THR A 564 22.31 52.81 14.64
CA THR A 564 22.49 53.91 15.60
C THR A 564 23.87 53.79 16.20
#